data_AF-A0A9D1TT60-F1
#
_entry.id   AF-A0A9D1TT60-F1
#
_cell.length_a   1.000
_cell.length_b   1.000
_cell.length_c   1.000
_cell.angle_alpha   90.00
_cell.angle_beta   90.00
_cell.angle_gamma   90.00
#
_symmetry.space_group_name_H-M   'P 1'
#
loop_
_entity.id
_entity.type
_entity.pdbx_description
1 polymer ?
#
loop_
_entity_poly.entity_id
_entity_poly.type
_entity_poly.pdbx_seq_one_letter_code
_entity_poly.pdbx_strand_id
1 'polypeptide(L)'
;MATKKTTQKPAKTQKSTKKSPTACCNHNTEAARDNCKLNDYDIISDVLGSHKNLIKLYGTALCETDSENLRKIINTQMTECAVDQYDAFRYMNERGMYKVEPAPVQKVKSAKVKFGKNIEQFGNNASKLK
;
A
#
# COMPACT_ATOMS: atom_id res chain seq x y z
N MET A 1 -65.62 7.48 51.01
CA MET A 1 -65.42 8.91 50.71
C MET A 1 -64.53 9.52 51.79
N ALA A 2 -63.38 10.11 51.44
CA ALA A 2 -62.63 11.07 52.27
C ALA A 2 -61.62 11.81 51.38
N THR A 3 -61.19 13.02 51.74
CA THR A 3 -60.51 13.95 50.83
C THR A 3 -59.26 14.61 51.41
N LYS A 4 -58.43 15.17 50.49
CA LYS A 4 -57.51 16.31 50.65
C LYS A 4 -56.16 16.16 51.38
N LYS A 5 -55.12 16.25 50.53
CA LYS A 5 -53.88 17.08 50.62
C LYS A 5 -53.52 17.73 51.97
N THR A 6 -52.24 17.58 52.33
CA THR A 6 -51.43 18.55 53.09
C THR A 6 -50.00 18.58 52.50
N THR A 7 -49.08 19.48 52.91
CA THR A 7 -48.73 20.70 52.14
C THR A 7 -47.21 20.97 52.23
N GLN A 8 -46.69 21.94 51.44
CA GLN A 8 -45.43 22.70 51.61
C GLN A 8 -44.16 22.28 50.82
N LYS A 9 -43.36 23.33 50.55
CA LYS A 9 -42.15 23.50 49.71
C LYS A 9 -41.09 24.14 50.63
N PRO A 10 -39.78 23.83 50.55
CA PRO A 10 -38.85 24.73 49.84
C PRO A 10 -37.60 24.06 49.22
N ALA A 11 -36.67 24.89 48.73
CA ALA A 11 -35.59 24.53 47.82
C ALA A 11 -34.18 24.51 48.45
N LYS A 12 -33.27 23.79 47.79
CA LYS A 12 -31.80 23.95 47.72
C LYS A 12 -31.02 24.36 48.99
N THR A 13 -30.08 23.51 49.41
CA THR A 13 -28.72 23.92 49.83
C THR A 13 -27.73 22.81 49.47
N GLN A 14 -26.49 23.19 49.15
CA GLN A 14 -25.41 22.33 48.64
C GLN A 14 -24.60 21.68 49.79
N LYS A 15 -24.06 20.46 49.60
CA LYS A 15 -22.61 20.23 49.80
C LYS A 15 -22.08 18.98 49.09
N SER A 16 -20.85 19.11 48.60
CA SER A 16 -20.07 18.17 47.79
C SER A 16 -19.71 16.84 48.48
N THR A 17 -19.74 15.75 47.70
CA THR A 17 -18.69 14.72 47.74
C THR A 17 -18.16 14.47 46.32
N LYS A 18 -16.84 14.50 46.17
CA LYS A 18 -16.11 14.39 44.89
C LYS A 18 -16.45 13.08 44.17
N LYS A 19 -16.77 13.15 42.87
CA LYS A 19 -16.78 11.98 41.96
C LYS A 19 -15.73 12.22 40.88
N SER A 20 -14.91 11.20 40.60
CA SER A 20 -13.86 11.26 39.58
C SER A 20 -14.42 11.56 38.18
N PRO A 21 -13.64 12.17 37.28
CA PRO A 21 -14.02 12.26 35.88
C PRO A 21 -13.90 10.88 35.24
N THR A 22 -14.99 10.10 35.29
CA THR A 22 -15.14 8.94 34.42
C THR A 22 -15.29 9.46 33.00
N ALA A 23 -14.18 9.44 32.25
CA ALA A 23 -14.19 9.76 30.84
C ALA A 23 -15.17 8.81 30.14
N CYS A 24 -16.19 9.36 29.48
CA CYS A 24 -17.15 8.58 28.72
C CYS A 24 -16.41 7.92 27.55
N CYS A 25 -16.39 6.59 27.50
CA CYS A 25 -15.62 5.85 26.51
C CYS A 25 -16.27 6.02 25.12
N ASN A 26 -15.48 6.53 24.16
CA ASN A 26 -15.95 6.78 22.79
C ASN A 26 -16.04 5.46 21.99
N HIS A 27 -17.19 4.78 22.02
CA HIS A 27 -17.42 3.58 21.18
C HIS A 27 -17.15 3.82 19.68
N ASN A 28 -17.36 5.04 19.19
CA ASN A 28 -17.03 5.42 17.81
C ASN A 28 -15.53 5.26 17.48
N THR A 29 -14.64 5.40 18.47
CA THR A 29 -13.18 5.25 18.30
C THR A 29 -12.78 3.77 18.20
N GLU A 30 -13.48 2.88 18.88
CA GLU A 30 -13.23 1.43 18.84
C GLU A 30 -13.65 0.85 17.49
N ALA A 31 -14.85 1.21 17.01
CA ALA A 31 -15.32 0.83 15.67
C ALA A 31 -14.42 1.39 14.56
N ALA A 32 -13.96 2.64 14.68
CA ALA A 32 -13.00 3.23 13.72
C ALA A 32 -11.67 2.46 13.69
N ARG A 33 -11.15 2.06 14.86
CA ARG A 33 -9.91 1.26 14.97
C ARG A 33 -10.02 -0.08 14.24
N ASP A 34 -11.15 -0.77 14.36
CA ASP A 34 -11.35 -2.06 13.69
C ASP A 34 -11.46 -1.93 12.17
N ASN A 35 -12.06 -0.83 11.67
CA ASN A 35 -12.08 -0.51 10.24
C ASN A 35 -10.69 -0.10 9.68
N CYS A 36 -9.72 0.23 10.52
CA CYS A 36 -8.34 0.55 10.12
C CYS A 36 -7.36 -0.61 10.28
N LYS A 37 -7.82 -1.83 10.60
CA LYS A 37 -6.98 -3.03 10.64
C LYS A 37 -6.70 -3.54 9.24
N LEU A 38 -5.51 -3.24 8.72
CA LEU A 38 -4.98 -3.89 7.54
C LEU A 38 -4.57 -5.34 7.89
N ASN A 39 -4.90 -6.28 7.00
CA ASN A 39 -4.41 -7.65 7.08
C ASN A 39 -3.11 -7.82 6.27
N ASP A 40 -2.42 -8.96 6.41
CA ASP A 40 -1.18 -9.27 5.69
C ASP A 40 -1.30 -9.08 4.17
N TYR A 41 -2.44 -9.46 3.57
CA TYR A 41 -2.70 -9.32 2.14
C TYR A 41 -2.82 -7.85 1.74
N ASP A 42 -3.50 -7.01 2.53
CA ASP A 42 -3.63 -5.58 2.24
C ASP A 42 -2.25 -4.90 2.25
N ILE A 43 -1.46 -5.18 3.29
CA ILE A 43 -0.12 -4.62 3.48
C ILE A 43 0.80 -5.02 2.32
N ILE A 44 0.90 -6.31 1.99
CA ILE A 44 1.79 -6.76 0.93
C ILE A 44 1.28 -6.36 -0.47
N SER A 45 -0.03 -6.22 -0.66
CA SER A 45 -0.62 -5.71 -1.90
C SER A 45 -0.28 -4.23 -2.13
N ASP A 46 -0.28 -3.42 -1.07
CA ASP A 46 0.15 -2.01 -1.15
C ASP A 46 1.66 -1.90 -1.44
N VAL A 47 2.49 -2.69 -0.76
CA VAL A 47 3.93 -2.81 -1.07
C VAL A 47 4.14 -3.19 -2.53
N LEU A 48 3.45 -4.22 -3.03
CA LEU A 48 3.52 -4.68 -4.41
C LEU A 48 3.07 -3.60 -5.42
N GLY A 49 2.01 -2.87 -5.09
CA GLY A 49 1.47 -1.78 -5.92
C GLY A 49 2.40 -0.58 -5.98
N SER A 50 2.93 -0.17 -4.83
CA SER A 50 3.84 0.98 -4.69
C SER A 50 5.14 0.78 -5.47
N HIS A 51 5.79 -0.38 -5.35
CA HIS A 51 7.01 -0.66 -6.14
C HIS A 51 6.72 -0.73 -7.65
N LYS A 52 5.58 -1.31 -8.07
CA LYS A 52 5.15 -1.27 -9.49
C LYS A 52 4.93 0.15 -10.01
N ASN A 53 4.49 1.08 -9.15
CA ASN A 53 4.33 2.48 -9.51
C ASN A 53 5.69 3.20 -9.59
N LEU A 54 6.58 2.99 -8.61
CA LEU A 54 7.94 3.53 -8.62
C LEU A 54 8.72 3.12 -9.87
N ILE A 55 8.68 1.84 -10.26
CA ILE A 55 9.35 1.34 -11.48
C ILE A 55 8.86 2.07 -12.74
N LYS A 56 7.55 2.38 -12.84
CA LYS A 56 7.00 3.15 -13.97
C LYS A 56 7.51 4.60 -13.96
N LEU A 57 7.45 5.26 -12.81
CA LEU A 57 7.91 6.64 -12.65
C LEU A 57 9.41 6.78 -12.94
N TYR A 58 10.23 5.85 -12.44
CA TYR A 58 11.64 5.80 -12.80
C TYR A 58 11.86 5.49 -14.28
N GLY A 59 11.05 4.63 -14.91
CA GLY A 59 11.11 4.39 -16.35
C GLY A 59 10.89 5.67 -17.17
N THR A 60 9.89 6.48 -16.80
CA THR A 60 9.66 7.81 -17.40
C THR A 60 10.84 8.76 -17.14
N ALA A 61 11.27 8.91 -15.89
CA ALA A 61 12.38 9.79 -15.51
C ALA A 61 13.71 9.38 -16.17
N LEU A 62 13.94 8.07 -16.36
CA LEU A 62 15.10 7.53 -17.05
C LEU A 62 15.10 7.91 -18.54
N CYS A 63 13.93 7.98 -19.18
CA CYS A 63 13.82 8.45 -20.56
C CYS A 63 14.05 9.96 -20.66
N GLU A 64 13.51 10.75 -19.72
CA GLU A 64 13.39 12.21 -19.81
C GLU A 64 14.57 12.99 -19.18
N THR A 65 15.44 12.34 -18.39
CA THR A 65 16.61 13.01 -17.78
C THR A 65 17.79 13.20 -18.75
N ASP A 66 18.38 14.39 -18.76
CA ASP A 66 19.55 14.78 -19.54
C ASP A 66 20.89 14.48 -18.83
N SER A 67 20.91 14.56 -17.50
CA SER A 67 22.10 14.32 -16.67
C SER A 67 22.44 12.83 -16.56
N GLU A 68 23.59 12.42 -17.13
CA GLU A 68 24.07 11.03 -17.03
C GLU A 68 24.23 10.53 -15.59
N ASN A 69 24.64 11.40 -14.66
CA ASN A 69 24.84 11.02 -13.27
C ASN A 69 23.50 10.75 -12.58
N LEU A 70 22.48 11.58 -12.85
CA LEU A 70 21.13 11.35 -12.36
C LEU A 70 20.51 10.10 -13.02
N ARG A 71 20.74 9.90 -14.32
CA ARG A 71 20.33 8.71 -15.08
C ARG A 71 20.86 7.40 -14.47
N LYS A 72 22.12 7.39 -14.02
CA LYS A 72 22.73 6.25 -13.29
C LYS A 72 22.01 5.97 -11.98
N ILE A 73 21.75 7.01 -11.17
CA ILE A 73 21.03 6.88 -9.89
C ILE A 73 19.61 6.35 -10.09
N ILE A 74 18.86 6.92 -11.04
CA ILE A 74 17.49 6.49 -11.40
C ILE A 74 17.49 5.01 -11.80
N ASN A 75 18.43 4.58 -12.65
CA ASN A 75 18.49 3.19 -13.10
C ASN A 75 18.80 2.21 -11.94
N THR A 76 19.69 2.58 -11.02
CA THR A 76 19.98 1.80 -9.81
C THR A 76 18.73 1.64 -8.94
N GLN A 77 18.07 2.75 -8.59
CA GLN A 77 16.86 2.74 -7.75
C GLN A 77 15.68 2.01 -8.41
N MET A 78 15.52 2.13 -9.73
CA MET A 78 14.55 1.36 -10.50
C MET A 78 14.81 -0.15 -10.43
N THR A 79 16.09 -0.56 -10.49
CA THR A 79 16.50 -1.97 -10.45
C THR A 79 16.29 -2.55 -9.05
N GLU A 80 16.64 -1.81 -7.99
CA GLU A 80 16.37 -2.18 -6.60
C GLU A 80 14.87 -2.35 -6.36
N CYS A 81 14.04 -1.37 -6.75
CA CYS A 81 12.58 -1.47 -6.66
C CYS A 81 12.02 -2.69 -7.43
N ALA A 82 12.64 -3.08 -8.56
CA ALA A 82 12.21 -4.25 -9.33
C ALA A 82 12.53 -5.58 -8.64
N VAL A 83 13.64 -5.65 -7.88
CA VAL A 83 13.97 -6.80 -7.02
C VAL A 83 12.96 -6.91 -5.87
N ASP A 84 12.75 -5.82 -5.13
CA ASP A 84 11.80 -5.79 -3.99
C ASP A 84 10.36 -6.12 -4.43
N GLN A 85 9.94 -5.60 -5.59
CA GLN A 85 8.65 -5.94 -6.19
C GLN A 85 8.54 -7.44 -6.47
N TYR A 86 9.61 -8.06 -6.99
CA TYR A 86 9.63 -9.48 -7.33
C TYR A 86 9.59 -10.36 -6.09
N ASP A 87 10.30 -10.02 -5.02
CA ASP A 87 10.22 -10.76 -3.75
C ASP A 87 8.86 -10.60 -3.07
N ALA A 88 8.25 -9.40 -3.09
CA ALA A 88 6.87 -9.22 -2.62
C ALA A 88 5.88 -10.09 -3.42
N PHE A 89 6.02 -10.13 -4.75
CA PHE A 89 5.23 -11.01 -5.63
C PHE A 89 5.42 -12.49 -5.28
N ARG A 90 6.68 -12.91 -5.08
CA ARG A 90 7.03 -14.30 -4.78
C ARG A 90 6.44 -14.74 -3.42
N TYR A 91 6.60 -13.91 -2.40
CA TYR A 91 5.98 -14.10 -1.07
C TYR A 91 4.46 -14.30 -1.17
N MET A 92 3.77 -13.45 -1.95
CA MET A 92 2.32 -13.59 -2.12
C MET A 92 1.95 -14.86 -2.91
N ASN A 93 2.69 -15.20 -3.96
CA ASN A 93 2.42 -16.38 -4.78
C ASN A 93 2.66 -17.68 -4.01
N GLU A 94 3.76 -17.79 -3.26
CA GLU A 94 4.08 -18.94 -2.39
C GLU A 94 3.00 -19.18 -1.31
N ARG A 95 2.29 -18.12 -0.88
CA ARG A 95 1.20 -18.17 0.11
C ARG A 95 -0.20 -18.25 -0.50
N GLY A 96 -0.33 -18.38 -1.83
CA GLY A 96 -1.61 -18.41 -2.53
C GLY A 96 -2.37 -17.07 -2.52
N MET A 97 -1.76 -16.00 -2.02
CA MET A 97 -2.29 -14.64 -2.01
C MET A 97 -2.31 -14.02 -3.41
N TYR A 98 -1.38 -14.40 -4.30
CA TYR A 98 -1.35 -13.95 -5.68
C TYR A 98 -1.36 -15.16 -6.63
N LYS A 99 -2.47 -15.40 -7.32
CA LYS A 99 -2.60 -16.55 -8.24
C LYS A 99 -1.89 -16.28 -9.55
N VAL A 100 -1.01 -17.19 -9.96
CA VAL A 100 -0.26 -17.13 -11.21
C VAL A 100 -0.46 -18.43 -11.97
N GLU A 101 -1.12 -18.35 -13.13
CA GLU A 101 -1.22 -19.51 -14.03
C GLU A 101 0.16 -19.80 -14.65
N PRO A 102 0.65 -21.05 -14.61
CA PRO A 102 1.93 -21.40 -15.18
C PRO A 102 1.92 -21.16 -16.69
N ALA A 103 2.82 -20.28 -17.16
CA ALA A 103 2.90 -19.95 -18.58
C ALA A 103 3.30 -21.20 -19.41
N PRO A 104 2.56 -21.54 -20.49
CA PRO A 104 2.92 -22.66 -21.36
C PRO A 104 4.35 -22.54 -21.88
N VAL A 105 5.10 -23.64 -21.89
CA VAL A 105 6.53 -23.67 -22.27
C VAL A 105 6.81 -22.96 -23.60
N GLN A 106 5.90 -23.09 -24.58
CA GLN A 106 6.01 -22.39 -25.85
C GLN A 106 5.89 -20.87 -25.72
N LYS A 107 4.99 -20.34 -24.87
CA LYS A 107 4.91 -18.90 -24.59
C LYS A 107 6.18 -18.39 -23.91
N VAL A 108 6.77 -19.16 -23.00
CA VAL A 108 8.06 -18.82 -22.37
C VAL A 108 9.20 -18.79 -23.40
N LYS A 109 9.28 -19.79 -24.30
CA LYS A 109 10.26 -19.81 -25.41
C LYS A 109 10.09 -18.59 -26.33
N SER A 110 8.86 -18.30 -26.77
CA SER A 110 8.56 -17.14 -27.62
C SER A 110 8.88 -15.82 -26.92
N ALA A 111 8.62 -15.69 -25.62
CA ALA A 111 8.97 -14.51 -24.83
C ALA A 111 10.49 -14.31 -24.75
N LYS A 112 11.26 -15.38 -24.45
CA LYS A 112 12.73 -15.32 -24.44
C LYS A 112 13.29 -14.85 -25.78
N VAL A 113 12.77 -15.37 -26.90
CA VAL A 113 13.18 -14.93 -28.24
C VAL A 113 12.81 -13.46 -28.49
N LYS A 114 11.58 -13.04 -28.14
CA LYS A 114 11.10 -11.67 -28.34
C LYS A 114 11.93 -10.64 -27.57
N PHE A 115 12.22 -10.90 -26.29
CA PHE A 115 12.94 -9.94 -25.44
C PHE A 115 14.46 -10.02 -25.63
N GLY A 116 15.01 -11.18 -25.99
CA GLY A 116 16.44 -11.32 -26.28
C GLY A 116 16.87 -10.67 -27.61
N LYS A 117 16.13 -10.92 -28.71
CA LYS A 117 16.51 -10.44 -30.05
C LYS A 117 16.51 -8.92 -30.21
N ASN A 118 15.68 -8.21 -29.43
CA ASN A 118 15.58 -6.76 -29.52
C ASN A 118 16.92 -6.07 -29.21
N ILE A 119 17.72 -6.63 -28.29
CA ILE A 119 19.02 -6.05 -27.90
C ILE A 119 20.01 -6.08 -29.09
N GLU A 120 20.08 -7.21 -29.81
CA GLU A 120 20.96 -7.36 -30.99
C GLU A 120 20.57 -6.42 -32.13
N GLN A 121 19.25 -6.28 -32.39
CA GLN A 121 18.76 -5.49 -33.52
C GLN A 121 18.90 -3.98 -33.30
N PHE A 122 18.76 -3.47 -32.07
CA PHE A 122 19.03 -2.05 -31.79
C PHE A 122 20.53 -1.76 -31.67
N GLY A 123 21.31 -2.65 -31.03
CA GLY A 123 22.77 -2.50 -30.92
C GLY A 123 23.46 -2.37 -32.28
N ASN A 124 23.17 -3.28 -33.21
CA ASN A 124 23.76 -3.27 -34.55
C ASN A 124 23.34 -2.08 -35.43
N ASN A 125 22.27 -1.36 -35.09
CA ASN A 125 21.84 -0.17 -35.82
C ASN A 125 22.41 1.12 -35.18
N ALA A 126 22.51 1.19 -33.86
CA ALA A 126 23.21 2.29 -33.18
C ALA A 126 24.70 2.36 -33.59
N SER A 127 25.35 1.22 -33.80
CA SER A 127 26.74 1.14 -34.30
C SER A 127 26.96 1.70 -35.71
N LYS A 128 25.89 1.90 -36.50
CA LYS A 128 25.95 2.43 -37.88
C LYS A 128 25.67 3.93 -37.98
N LEU A 129 25.49 4.61 -36.85
CA LEU A 129 25.20 6.05 -36.77
C LEU A 129 26.44 6.88 -36.37
N LYS A 130 27.64 6.34 -36.63
CA LYS A 130 28.95 6.97 -36.44
C LYS A 130 29.65 7.12 -37.78
#